data_AF-A0AAD4LU32-F1
#
_entry.id   AF-A0AAD4LU32-F1
#
_cell.length_a   1.000
_cell.length_b   1.000
_cell.length_c   1.000
_cell.angle_alpha   90.00
_cell.angle_beta   90.00
_cell.angle_gamma   90.00
#
_symmetry.space_group_name_H-M   'P 1'
#
loop_
_entity.id
_entity.type
_entity.pdbx_description
1 polymer ?
#
loop_
_entity_poly.entity_id
_entity_poly.type
_entity_poly.pdbx_seq_one_letter_code
_entity_poly.pdbx_strand_id
1 'polypeptide(L)'
;SRSSRHFEAQGEEGPIFGEALAFYFLQDYGYSLVVYHELEGMRNVLGRWCGEWSEECMVLKTSSIITLVGIWAWGSKVHILRKHPGLDMLSSSEHGIEEQDE
;
A
#
# COMPACT_ATOMS: atom_id res chain seq x y z
N SER A 1 -0.83 2.32 -14.97
CA SER A 1 -0.01 3.07 -14.00
C SER A 1 -0.87 3.38 -12.78
N ARG A 2 -0.76 2.61 -11.68
CA ARG A 2 -1.37 3.01 -10.40
C ARG A 2 -0.58 4.24 -9.92
N SER A 3 -1.25 5.38 -9.68
CA SER A 3 -0.52 6.59 -9.27
C SER A 3 0.29 6.32 -7.99
N SER A 4 1.46 6.97 -7.88
CA SER A 4 2.51 6.66 -6.90
C SER A 4 2.08 6.80 -5.43
N ARG A 5 0.96 7.47 -5.19
CA ARG A 5 0.40 7.79 -3.87
C ARG A 5 -0.80 6.93 -3.47
N HIS A 6 -1.42 6.20 -4.39
CA HIS A 6 -2.55 5.34 -4.04
C HIS A 6 -2.07 4.02 -3.44
N PHE A 7 -2.71 3.54 -2.39
CA PHE A 7 -2.39 2.26 -1.75
C PHE A 7 -3.64 1.45 -1.43
N GLU A 8 -3.40 0.19 -1.09
CA GLU A 8 -4.35 -0.75 -0.51
C GLU A 8 -3.81 -1.17 0.85
N ALA A 9 -4.67 -1.20 1.86
CA ALA A 9 -4.33 -1.56 3.22
C ALA A 9 -5.31 -2.58 3.78
N GLN A 10 -4.84 -3.37 4.74
CA GLN A 10 -5.67 -4.29 5.49
C GLN A 10 -6.55 -3.51 6.49
N GLY A 11 -7.86 -3.49 6.25
CA GLY A 11 -8.86 -3.03 7.21
C GLY A 11 -9.50 -4.19 7.98
N GLU A 12 -10.30 -3.85 9.01
CA GLU A 12 -11.03 -4.82 9.83
C GLU A 12 -12.22 -5.43 9.08
N GLU A 13 -12.96 -4.62 8.32
CA GLU A 13 -14.16 -5.04 7.58
C GLU A 13 -13.90 -5.31 6.09
N GLY A 14 -12.67 -5.15 5.62
CA GLY A 14 -12.31 -5.30 4.21
C GLY A 14 -11.05 -4.53 3.82
N PRO A 15 -10.70 -4.52 2.52
CA PRO A 15 -9.59 -3.72 2.03
C PRO A 15 -9.93 -2.22 2.12
N ILE A 16 -8.98 -1.44 2.61
CA ILE A 16 -9.02 0.02 2.59
C ILE A 16 -8.21 0.49 1.39
N PHE A 17 -8.78 1.37 0.57
CA PHE A 17 -8.03 2.05 -0.50
C PHE A 17 -7.82 3.50 -0.13
N GLY A 18 -6.60 3.99 -0.27
CA GLY A 18 -6.25 5.34 0.15
C GLY A 18 -5.37 6.09 -0.84
N GLU A 19 -5.54 7.41 -0.94
CA GLU A 19 -4.58 8.34 -1.52
C GLU A 19 -3.69 8.92 -0.41
N ALA A 20 -2.42 8.51 -0.36
CA ALA A 20 -1.49 8.99 0.65
C ALA A 20 -1.14 10.47 0.43
N LEU A 21 -1.26 11.25 1.50
CA LEU A 21 -0.91 12.67 1.58
C LEU A 21 0.47 12.87 2.19
N ALA A 22 0.75 12.17 3.29
CA ALA A 22 2.01 12.29 4.02
C ALA A 22 2.31 11.02 4.83
N PHE A 23 3.58 10.83 5.15
CA PHE A 23 4.04 9.77 6.04
C PHE A 23 4.83 10.37 7.20
N TYR A 24 4.61 9.84 8.39
CA TYR A 24 5.27 10.28 9.62
C TYR A 24 5.92 9.10 10.30
N PHE A 25 7.16 9.24 10.73
CA PHE A 25 7.80 8.28 11.62
C PHE A 25 7.72 8.81 13.05
N LEU A 26 7.05 8.08 13.93
CA LEU A 26 6.93 8.41 15.34
C LEU A 26 8.07 7.74 16.11
N GLN A 27 9.16 8.48 16.30
CA GLN A 27 10.40 7.95 16.87
C GLN A 27 10.21 7.31 18.24
N ASP A 28 9.42 7.94 19.12
CA ASP A 28 9.14 7.44 20.48
C ASP A 28 8.37 6.11 20.50
N TYR A 29 7.68 5.79 19.41
CA TYR A 29 6.85 4.60 19.31
C TYR A 29 7.39 3.55 18.34
N GLY A 30 8.45 3.88 17.59
CA GLY A 30 9.10 2.96 16.65
C GLY A 30 8.23 2.51 15.47
N TYR A 31 7.16 3.25 15.14
CA TYR A 31 6.31 2.95 13.99
C TYR A 31 6.08 4.17 13.10
N SER A 32 5.63 3.92 11.87
CA SER A 32 5.22 4.98 10.95
C SER A 32 3.72 4.98 10.69
N LEU A 33 3.21 6.17 10.38
CA LEU A 33 1.83 6.45 10.02
C LEU A 33 1.76 7.00 8.61
N VAL A 34 0.63 6.77 7.95
CA VAL A 34 0.23 7.46 6.73
C VAL A 34 -1.02 8.29 7.03
N VAL A 35 -1.02 9.53 6.55
CA VAL A 35 -2.20 10.38 6.47
C VAL A 35 -2.72 10.30 5.04
N TYR A 36 -4.02 10.06 4.86
CA TYR A 36 -4.58 9.75 3.55
C TYR A 36 -6.03 10.17 3.41
N HIS A 37 -6.50 10.28 2.17
CA HIS A 37 -7.92 10.30 1.84
C HIS A 37 -8.39 8.88 1.53
N GLU A 38 -9.41 8.41 2.25
CA GLU A 38 -10.00 7.10 2.02
C GLU A 38 -10.90 7.09 0.79
N LEU A 39 -10.97 5.95 0.09
CA LEU A 39 -11.94 5.72 -0.97
C LEU A 39 -13.25 5.22 -0.34
N GLU A 40 -14.27 6.06 -0.34
CA GLU A 40 -15.60 5.74 0.19
C GLU A 40 -16.56 5.24 -0.89
N GLY A 41 -17.69 4.65 -0.47
CA GLY A 41 -18.73 4.19 -1.40
C GLY A 41 -18.24 3.09 -2.35
N MET A 42 -17.32 2.25 -1.86
CA MET A 42 -16.62 1.25 -2.68
C MET A 42 -17.59 0.28 -3.37
N ARG A 43 -17.48 0.23 -4.70
CA ARG A 43 -18.18 -0.72 -5.56
C ARG A 43 -17.20 -1.42 -6.50
N ASN A 44 -17.39 -2.72 -6.69
CA ASN A 44 -16.63 -3.47 -7.68
C ASN A 44 -17.32 -3.36 -9.04
N VAL A 45 -16.70 -2.66 -9.99
CA VAL A 45 -17.19 -2.48 -11.35
C VAL A 45 -16.16 -3.10 -12.30
N LEU A 46 -16.55 -4.18 -12.98
CA LEU A 46 -15.69 -4.91 -13.94
C LEU A 46 -14.34 -5.35 -13.32
N GLY A 47 -14.37 -5.84 -12.08
CA GLY A 47 -13.15 -6.30 -11.39
C GLY A 47 -12.26 -5.17 -10.86
N ARG A 48 -12.75 -3.91 -10.86
CA ARG A 48 -12.05 -2.76 -10.30
C ARG A 48 -12.84 -2.15 -9.17
N TRP A 49 -12.16 -1.86 -8.07
CA TRP A 49 -12.73 -1.04 -7.00
C TRP A 49 -12.83 0.41 -7.46
N CYS A 50 -14.03 0.96 -7.33
CA CYS A 50 -14.34 2.35 -7.64
C CYS A 50 -15.11 2.96 -6.48
N GLY A 51 -14.96 4.25 -6.26
CA GLY A 51 -15.60 5.00 -5.19
C GLY A 51 -15.33 6.49 -5.35
N GLU A 52 -15.57 7.25 -4.29
CA GLU A 52 -15.27 8.68 -4.22
C GLU A 52 -14.22 8.90 -3.13
N TRP A 53 -13.27 9.80 -3.38
CA TRP A 53 -12.27 10.13 -2.37
C TRP A 53 -12.91 11.01 -1.30
N SER A 54 -12.80 10.59 -0.05
CA SER A 54 -13.23 11.39 1.11
C SER A 54 -12.45 12.70 1.17
N GLU A 55 -13.10 13.78 1.57
CA GLU A 55 -12.41 15.04 1.90
C GLU A 55 -11.75 14.97 3.29
N GLU A 56 -12.13 13.99 4.11
CA GLU A 56 -11.56 13.80 5.44
C GLU A 56 -10.16 13.20 5.38
N CYS A 57 -9.35 13.56 6.38
CA CYS A 57 -8.00 13.02 6.54
C CYS A 57 -8.03 11.89 7.55
N MET A 58 -7.71 10.69 7.06
CA MET A 58 -7.64 9.46 7.84
C MET A 58 -6.19 9.13 8.19
N VAL A 59 -6.00 8.34 9.25
CA VAL A 59 -4.66 7.91 9.70
C VAL A 59 -4.64 6.41 9.91
N LEU A 60 -3.61 5.76 9.38
CA LEU A 60 -3.34 4.34 9.66
C LEU A 60 -1.85 4.07 9.84
N LYS A 61 -1.52 2.96 10.50
CA LYS A 61 -0.14 2.48 10.58
C LYS A 61 0.32 2.05 9.19
N THR A 62 1.46 2.56 8.76
CA THR A 62 2.08 2.21 7.47
C THR A 62 2.24 0.71 7.27
N SER A 63 2.42 -0.06 8.36
CA SER A 63 2.51 -1.53 8.34
C SER A 63 1.24 -2.22 7.83
N SER A 64 0.09 -1.55 7.85
CA SER A 64 -1.15 -2.10 7.30
C SER A 64 -1.22 -1.99 5.77
N ILE A 65 -0.32 -1.22 5.14
CA ILE A 65 -0.25 -1.11 3.67
C ILE A 65 0.25 -2.42 3.07
N ILE A 66 -0.54 -2.99 2.17
CA ILE A 66 -0.25 -4.27 1.52
C ILE A 66 0.89 -4.09 0.50
N THR A 67 1.78 -5.09 0.41
CA THR A 67 2.95 -5.12 -0.50
C THR A 67 3.95 -3.97 -0.34
N LEU A 68 3.93 -3.22 0.78
CA LEU A 68 4.87 -2.13 1.00
C LEU A 68 6.31 -2.64 1.08
N VAL A 69 7.19 -2.09 0.23
CA VAL A 69 8.65 -2.33 0.26
C VAL A 69 9.36 -1.14 0.91
N GLY A 70 8.85 0.06 0.68
CA GLY A 70 9.44 1.27 1.22
C GLY A 70 8.69 2.51 0.79
N ILE A 71 9.10 3.64 1.34
CA ILE A 71 8.56 4.95 1.01
C ILE A 71 9.72 5.79 0.50
N TRP A 72 9.59 6.33 -0.71
CA TRP A 72 10.56 7.25 -1.28
C TRP A 72 9.96 8.64 -1.39
N ALA A 73 10.58 9.62 -0.76
CA ALA A 73 10.16 11.01 -0.80
C ALA A 73 11.18 11.84 -1.59
N TRP A 74 10.70 12.65 -2.53
CA TRP A 74 11.52 13.61 -3.27
C TRP A 74 10.74 14.91 -3.49
N GLY A 75 11.25 16.01 -2.91
CA GLY A 75 10.53 17.29 -2.90
C GLY A 75 9.17 17.16 -2.20
N SER A 76 8.09 17.57 -2.88
CA SER A 76 6.71 17.42 -2.40
C SER A 76 6.04 16.11 -2.81
N LYS A 77 6.76 15.18 -3.43
CA LYS A 77 6.22 13.92 -3.93
C LYS A 77 6.60 12.78 -3.00
N VAL A 78 5.61 11.96 -2.66
CA VAL A 78 5.81 10.69 -1.98
C VAL A 78 5.45 9.54 -2.92
N HIS A 79 6.32 8.55 -2.95
CA HIS A 79 6.21 7.34 -3.75
C HIS A 79 6.19 6.13 -2.83
N ILE A 80 5.08 5.41 -2.86
CA ILE A 80 4.93 4.14 -2.17
C ILE A 80 5.52 3.04 -3.05
N LEU A 81 6.68 2.53 -2.64
CA LEU A 81 7.38 1.43 -3.31
C LEU A 81 6.71 0.11 -2.92
N ARG A 82 6.37 -0.69 -3.94
CA ARG A 82 5.59 -1.92 -3.77
C ARG A 82 6.26 -3.08 -4.49
N LYS A 83 6.04 -4.29 -3.97
CA LYS A 83 6.36 -5.51 -4.72
C LYS A 83 5.46 -5.58 -5.95
N HIS A 84 6.04 -5.97 -7.08
CA HIS A 84 5.26 -6.23 -8.28
C HIS A 84 4.47 -7.53 -8.07
N PRO A 85 3.15 -7.57 -8.32
CA PRO A 85 2.33 -8.76 -8.05
C PRO A 85 2.73 -9.97 -8.92
N GLY A 86 3.39 -9.72 -10.06
CA GLY A 86 3.98 -10.80 -10.85
C GLY A 86 5.12 -11.54 -10.14
N LEU A 87 5.69 -11.00 -9.06
CA LEU A 87 6.65 -11.74 -8.23
C LEU A 87 5.96 -12.89 -7.51
N ASP A 88 4.71 -12.73 -7.09
CA ASP A 88 3.95 -13.80 -6.42
C ASP A 88 3.61 -14.96 -7.38
N MET A 89 3.80 -14.76 -8.69
CA MET A 89 3.58 -15.77 -9.73
C MET A 89 4.85 -16.57 -10.07
N LEU A 90 6.01 -16.18 -9.55
CA LEU A 90 7.27 -16.85 -9.83
C LEU A 90 7.40 -18.10 -8.94
N SER A 91 7.93 -19.18 -9.50
CA SER A 91 8.34 -20.36 -8.75
C SER A 91 9.56 -20.07 -7.86
N SER A 92 9.88 -20.99 -6.93
CA SER A 92 11.04 -20.86 -6.04
C SER A 92 12.35 -20.74 -6.82
N SER A 93 12.50 -21.50 -7.90
CA SER A 93 13.68 -21.46 -8.78
C SER A 93 13.77 -20.13 -9.54
N GLU A 94 12.65 -19.59 -10.03
CA GLU A 94 12.59 -18.27 -10.67
C GLU A 94 12.85 -17.11 -9.69
N HIS A 95 12.62 -17.31 -8.39
CA HIS A 95 13.05 -16.40 -7.33
C HIS A 95 14.55 -16.47 -7.03
N GLY A 96 15.30 -17.39 -7.65
CA GLY A 96 16.70 -17.63 -7.36
C GLY A 96 16.94 -18.25 -5.98
N ILE A 97 15.94 -18.94 -5.43
CA ILE A 97 16.07 -19.71 -4.19
C ILE A 97 16.51 -21.11 -4.60
N GLU A 98 17.72 -21.51 -4.18
CA GLU A 98 18.21 -22.87 -4.41
C GLU A 98 17.27 -23.87 -3.71
N GLU A 99 16.77 -24.85 -4.48
CA GLU A 99 16.04 -25.98 -3.89
C GLU A 99 17.02 -26.74 -2.99
N GLN A 100 16.67 -26.93 -1.71
CA GLN A 100 17.47 -27.79 -0.85
C GLN A 100 17.25 -29.23 -1.34
N ASP A 101 18.28 -29.80 -1.97
CA ASP A 101 18.35 -31.22 -2.27
C ASP A 101 18.29 -32.00 -0.94
N GLU A 102 17.21 -32.77 -0.73
CA GLU A 102 17.10 -33.78 0.35
C GLU A 102 17.91 -35.05 0.04
#